data_AF-A0A9E1PQM0-F1
#
_entry.id   AF-A0A9E1PQM0-F1
#
_cell.length_a   1.000
_cell.length_b   1.000
_cell.length_c   1.000
_cell.angle_alpha   90.00
_cell.angle_beta   90.00
_cell.angle_gamma   90.00
#
_symmetry.space_group_name_H-M   'P 1'
#
loop_
_entity.id
_entity.type
_entity.pdbx_description
1 polymer ?
#
loop_
_entity_poly.entity_id
_entity_poly.type
_entity_poly.pdbx_seq_one_letter_code
_entity_poly.pdbx_strand_id
1 'polypeptide(L)'
;LKGRSLDDIENDIPLTVFSLQLLDIALAKKLLTFAGSKGKGPVGSCGMSLKQARSFFLRGAAERIMENAGHDPKKLDKLLGMQEFEDPSMLHKLEMMVRFDPATLSALQNGLGNNIGKLFDCDEQFFVVLRDSKPQNFVHPLAKVLGKDFKKILDWDGAFFAAISEGLDHSAKIVALGRNILDIEDAEIIRALGRWPIKETMVNDKKTGKRKTYVTRIGTVREALGSEFRILLNSGPDIIDQAEDWTADEIERIKFHVAYINGEVITTLSELPFAYTVNIMDGLWALLGREFMETQLTTPECIAALKSMAAKIIEMGIETTTAEKIKSMIEKNFFDDQLAQFQ
;
A
#
# COMPACT_ATOMS: atom_id res chain seq x y z
N LEU A 1 -21.66 37.63 -12.21
CA LEU A 1 -21.57 37.73 -13.68
C LEU A 1 -22.08 39.09 -14.17
N LYS A 2 -21.46 40.21 -13.78
CA LYS A 2 -21.80 41.54 -14.35
C LYS A 2 -20.66 41.98 -15.27
N GLY A 3 -20.98 42.26 -16.53
CA GLY A 3 -20.05 42.82 -17.52
C GLY A 3 -19.13 41.83 -18.25
N ARG A 4 -19.30 40.51 -18.05
CA ARG A 4 -18.58 39.48 -18.81
C ARG A 4 -19.50 38.87 -19.87
N SER A 5 -18.97 38.64 -21.08
CA SER A 5 -19.66 37.94 -22.15
C SER A 5 -19.75 36.43 -21.86
N LEU A 6 -20.56 35.69 -22.62
CA LEU A 6 -20.60 34.23 -22.56
C LEU A 6 -19.24 33.63 -22.90
N ASP A 7 -18.56 34.18 -23.90
CA ASP A 7 -17.22 33.75 -24.30
C ASP A 7 -16.21 33.96 -23.16
N ASP A 8 -16.30 35.06 -22.40
CA ASP A 8 -15.44 35.30 -21.22
C ASP A 8 -15.69 34.29 -20.08
N ILE A 9 -16.91 33.76 -19.97
CA ILE A 9 -17.28 32.76 -18.96
C ILE A 9 -16.81 31.39 -19.42
N GLU A 10 -17.04 31.06 -20.68
CA GLU A 10 -16.64 29.80 -21.27
C GLU A 10 -15.13 29.67 -21.26
N ASN A 11 -14.36 30.74 -21.55
CA ASN A 11 -12.89 30.73 -21.54
C ASN A 11 -12.23 30.74 -20.15
N ASP A 12 -12.99 30.90 -19.06
CA ASP A 12 -12.49 30.98 -17.69
C ASP A 12 -12.86 29.68 -16.93
N ILE A 13 -11.85 28.89 -16.54
CA ILE A 13 -12.02 27.57 -15.91
C ILE A 13 -12.84 27.69 -14.59
N PRO A 14 -12.46 28.54 -13.61
CA PRO A 14 -13.27 28.79 -12.42
C PRO A 14 -14.72 29.19 -12.72
N LEU A 15 -14.95 30.06 -13.71
CA LEU A 15 -16.32 30.49 -14.05
C LEU A 15 -17.13 29.39 -14.73
N THR A 16 -16.50 28.53 -15.53
CA THR A 16 -17.13 27.35 -16.12
C THR A 16 -17.56 26.37 -15.04
N VAL A 17 -16.68 26.06 -14.07
CA VAL A 17 -17.00 25.20 -12.92
C VAL A 17 -18.15 25.77 -12.10
N PHE A 18 -18.08 27.07 -11.77
CA PHE A 18 -19.13 27.75 -11.02
C PHE A 18 -20.47 27.74 -11.76
N SER A 19 -20.47 27.90 -13.08
CA SER A 19 -21.68 27.87 -13.90
C SER A 19 -22.32 26.47 -13.92
N LEU A 20 -21.52 25.41 -13.98
CA LEU A 20 -22.00 24.02 -13.87
C LEU A 20 -22.58 23.72 -12.49
N GLN A 21 -21.97 24.22 -11.41
CA GLN A 21 -22.52 24.09 -10.06
C GLN A 21 -23.85 24.84 -9.89
N LEU A 22 -23.95 26.05 -10.46
CA LEU A 22 -25.21 26.80 -10.47
C LEU A 22 -26.31 26.06 -11.24
N LEU A 23 -25.97 25.40 -12.35
CA LEU A 23 -26.90 24.55 -13.11
C LEU A 23 -27.41 23.39 -12.25
N ASP A 24 -26.53 22.72 -11.50
CA ASP A 24 -26.91 21.62 -10.59
C ASP A 24 -27.86 22.12 -9.48
N ILE A 25 -27.57 23.28 -8.88
CA ILE A 25 -28.43 23.91 -7.88
C ILE A 25 -29.79 24.27 -8.48
N ALA A 26 -29.82 24.82 -9.70
CA ALA A 26 -31.05 25.20 -10.37
C ALA A 26 -31.92 23.99 -10.70
N LEU A 27 -31.33 22.89 -11.14
CA LEU A 27 -32.00 21.61 -11.34
C LEU A 27 -32.56 21.03 -10.05
N ALA A 28 -31.74 20.97 -8.98
CA ALA A 28 -32.15 20.45 -7.68
C ALA A 28 -33.31 21.26 -7.07
N LYS A 29 -33.30 22.59 -7.25
CA LYS A 29 -34.38 23.49 -6.83
C LYS A 29 -35.56 23.54 -7.80
N LYS A 30 -35.55 22.74 -8.88
CA LYS A 30 -36.59 22.72 -9.93
C LYS A 30 -36.85 24.10 -10.56
N LEU A 31 -35.81 24.92 -10.66
CA LEU A 31 -35.87 26.25 -11.27
C LEU A 31 -35.82 26.19 -12.82
N LEU A 32 -35.45 25.04 -13.36
CA LEU A 32 -35.37 24.79 -14.81
C LEU A 32 -36.28 23.62 -15.19
N THR A 33 -37.10 23.82 -16.22
CA THR A 33 -37.93 22.78 -16.84
C THR A 33 -37.43 22.53 -18.26
N PHE A 34 -36.99 21.30 -18.53
CA PHE A 34 -36.59 20.88 -19.86
C PHE A 34 -37.79 20.25 -20.58
N ALA A 35 -38.10 20.75 -21.78
CA ALA A 35 -39.17 20.16 -22.59
C ALA A 35 -38.73 18.77 -23.11
N GLY A 36 -39.44 17.72 -22.72
CA GLY A 36 -39.22 16.37 -23.23
C GLY A 36 -39.84 16.18 -24.61
N SER A 37 -39.10 15.61 -25.55
CA SER A 37 -39.68 15.08 -26.80
C SER A 37 -40.19 13.65 -26.56
N LYS A 38 -41.31 13.26 -27.16
CA LYS A 38 -41.88 11.90 -26.98
C LYS A 38 -40.83 10.82 -27.33
N GLY A 39 -40.36 10.08 -26.32
CA GLY A 39 -39.50 8.89 -26.48
C GLY A 39 -37.98 9.14 -26.45
N LYS A 40 -37.51 10.38 -26.42
CA LYS A 40 -36.09 10.73 -26.20
C LYS A 40 -36.07 11.77 -25.07
N GLY A 41 -35.32 11.48 -24.00
CA GLY A 41 -35.28 12.30 -22.77
C GLY A 41 -35.08 13.81 -23.02
N PRO A 42 -35.25 14.65 -21.99
CA PRO A 42 -35.21 16.12 -22.14
C PRO A 42 -33.95 16.59 -22.88
N VAL A 43 -34.15 17.32 -23.98
CA VAL A 43 -33.08 17.86 -24.85
C VAL A 43 -33.21 19.39 -24.85
N GLY A 44 -32.09 20.10 -24.76
CA GLY A 44 -32.08 21.56 -24.88
C GLY A 44 -32.37 22.04 -26.31
N SER A 45 -32.63 23.33 -26.50
CA SER A 45 -32.85 23.94 -27.82
C SER A 45 -31.67 23.79 -28.79
N CYS A 46 -30.47 23.52 -28.27
CA CYS A 46 -29.26 23.23 -29.03
C CYS A 46 -29.13 21.75 -29.47
N GLY A 47 -30.12 20.90 -29.20
CA GLY A 47 -30.11 19.48 -29.58
C GLY A 47 -29.22 18.58 -28.70
N MET A 48 -28.58 19.12 -27.67
CA MET A 48 -27.83 18.36 -26.67
C MET A 48 -28.70 18.00 -25.46
N SER A 49 -28.57 16.78 -24.99
CA SER A 49 -29.02 16.40 -23.64
C SER A 49 -28.21 17.15 -22.57
N LEU A 50 -28.75 17.25 -21.36
CA LEU A 50 -28.05 17.85 -20.23
C LEU A 50 -26.68 17.19 -19.97
N LYS A 51 -26.60 15.85 -20.06
CA LYS A 51 -25.34 15.11 -19.90
C LYS A 51 -24.31 15.52 -20.97
N GLN A 52 -24.73 15.59 -22.23
CA GLN A 52 -23.86 16.00 -23.34
C GLN A 52 -23.37 17.44 -23.20
N ALA A 53 -24.25 18.37 -22.81
CA ALA A 53 -23.86 19.75 -22.56
C ALA A 53 -22.84 19.85 -21.41
N ARG A 54 -23.04 19.10 -20.32
CA ARG A 54 -22.11 19.06 -19.17
C ARG A 54 -20.74 18.55 -19.61
N SER A 55 -20.69 17.40 -20.28
CA SER A 55 -19.43 16.82 -20.77
C SER A 55 -18.72 17.72 -21.78
N PHE A 56 -19.47 18.47 -22.61
CA PHE A 56 -18.89 19.46 -23.53
C PHE A 56 -18.14 20.57 -22.78
N PHE A 57 -18.78 21.22 -21.80
CA PHE A 57 -18.14 22.30 -21.03
C PHE A 57 -17.00 21.79 -20.14
N LEU A 58 -17.15 20.61 -19.52
CA LEU A 58 -16.08 20.00 -18.74
C LEU A 58 -14.87 19.66 -19.62
N ARG A 59 -15.09 19.10 -20.82
CA ARG A 59 -14.01 18.81 -21.76
C ARG A 59 -13.30 20.08 -22.23
N GLY A 60 -14.05 21.13 -22.56
CA GLY A 60 -13.45 22.42 -22.93
C GLY A 60 -12.60 23.02 -21.80
N ALA A 61 -13.07 22.94 -20.55
CA ALA A 61 -12.28 23.36 -19.39
C ALA A 61 -11.01 22.51 -19.21
N ALA A 62 -11.12 21.19 -19.38
CA ALA A 62 -10.00 20.26 -19.29
C ALA A 62 -8.93 20.50 -20.38
N GLU A 63 -9.36 20.76 -21.62
CA GLU A 63 -8.46 21.12 -22.72
C GLU A 63 -7.68 22.39 -22.38
N ARG A 64 -8.34 23.41 -21.82
CA ARG A 64 -7.64 24.63 -21.37
C ARG A 64 -6.70 24.42 -20.18
N ILE A 65 -7.04 23.51 -19.25
CA ILE A 65 -6.11 23.14 -18.16
C ILE A 65 -4.81 22.57 -18.76
N MET A 66 -4.93 21.72 -19.79
CA MET A 66 -3.78 21.19 -20.52
C MET A 66 -2.98 22.30 -21.20
N GLU A 67 -3.63 23.22 -21.94
CA GLU A 67 -2.98 24.35 -22.61
C GLU A 67 -2.24 25.26 -21.64
N ASN A 68 -2.90 25.65 -20.55
CA ASN A 68 -2.33 26.53 -19.52
C ASN A 68 -1.11 25.90 -18.82
N ALA A 69 -1.08 24.57 -18.73
CA ALA A 69 0.05 23.82 -18.21
C ALA A 69 1.14 23.53 -19.27
N GLY A 70 0.98 24.00 -20.51
CA GLY A 70 1.94 23.82 -21.60
C GLY A 70 1.87 22.46 -22.29
N HIS A 71 0.80 21.69 -22.09
CA HIS A 71 0.57 20.39 -22.72
C HIS A 71 -0.33 20.51 -23.96
N ASP A 72 -0.20 19.57 -24.90
CA ASP A 72 -1.07 19.47 -26.07
C ASP A 72 -2.46 18.93 -25.68
N PRO A 73 -3.56 19.67 -25.90
CA PRO A 73 -4.92 19.24 -25.58
C PRO A 73 -5.33 17.93 -26.25
N LYS A 74 -4.74 17.61 -27.42
CA LYS A 74 -5.01 16.35 -28.12
C LYS A 74 -4.57 15.12 -27.33
N LYS A 75 -3.72 15.29 -26.31
CA LYS A 75 -3.30 14.22 -25.40
C LYS A 75 -4.27 13.99 -24.24
N LEU A 76 -5.31 14.81 -24.11
CA LEU A 76 -6.30 14.68 -23.03
C LEU A 76 -6.96 13.30 -23.04
N ASP A 77 -7.38 12.80 -24.20
CA ASP A 77 -7.99 11.47 -24.32
C ASP A 77 -7.03 10.35 -23.86
N LYS A 78 -5.71 10.54 -24.02
CA LYS A 78 -4.71 9.59 -23.50
C LYS A 78 -4.62 9.60 -21.97
N LEU A 79 -4.83 10.75 -21.32
CA LEU A 79 -4.85 10.88 -19.86
C LEU A 79 -6.17 10.42 -19.25
N LEU A 80 -7.27 10.60 -19.97
CA LEU A 80 -8.59 10.11 -19.58
C LEU A 80 -8.74 8.59 -19.78
N GLY A 81 -8.02 8.00 -20.74
CA GLY A 81 -8.20 6.59 -21.08
C GLY A 81 -9.63 6.32 -21.54
N MET A 82 -10.37 5.52 -20.78
CA MET A 82 -11.79 5.22 -21.06
C MET A 82 -12.78 6.06 -20.23
N GLN A 83 -12.30 7.00 -19.41
CA GLN A 83 -13.14 7.77 -18.50
C GLN A 83 -13.67 9.05 -19.15
N GLU A 84 -14.95 9.37 -18.90
CA GLU A 84 -15.55 10.64 -19.32
C GLU A 84 -15.57 11.63 -18.15
N PHE A 85 -15.48 12.92 -18.45
CA PHE A 85 -15.72 13.96 -17.45
C PHE A 85 -17.21 14.03 -17.11
N GLU A 86 -17.56 13.55 -15.93
CA GLU A 86 -18.94 13.59 -15.42
C GLU A 86 -19.12 14.61 -14.28
N ASP A 87 -18.04 14.96 -13.57
CA ASP A 87 -18.06 15.79 -12.36
C ASP A 87 -16.99 16.90 -12.39
N PRO A 88 -17.33 18.16 -12.02
CA PRO A 88 -16.35 19.22 -11.87
C PRO A 88 -15.14 18.92 -10.97
N SER A 89 -15.25 18.03 -9.98
CA SER A 89 -14.09 17.66 -9.12
C SER A 89 -12.94 17.01 -9.92
N MET A 90 -13.25 16.38 -11.05
CA MET A 90 -12.25 15.77 -11.93
C MET A 90 -11.34 16.83 -12.57
N LEU A 91 -11.83 18.06 -12.76
CA LEU A 91 -11.01 19.15 -13.29
C LEU A 91 -9.90 19.52 -12.30
N HIS A 92 -10.21 19.55 -11.00
CA HIS A 92 -9.20 19.80 -9.97
C HIS A 92 -8.13 18.69 -9.94
N LYS A 93 -8.53 17.43 -10.03
CA LYS A 93 -7.58 16.30 -10.14
C LYS A 93 -6.75 16.38 -11.41
N LEU A 94 -7.33 16.84 -12.53
CA LEU A 94 -6.58 17.08 -13.76
C LEU A 94 -5.53 18.18 -13.57
N GLU A 95 -5.87 19.29 -12.90
CA GLU A 95 -4.92 20.35 -12.54
C GLU A 95 -3.74 19.82 -11.71
N MET A 96 -3.96 18.81 -10.86
CA MET A 96 -2.89 18.13 -10.14
C MET A 96 -2.05 17.25 -11.07
N MET A 97 -2.69 16.44 -11.93
CA MET A 97 -1.99 15.53 -12.85
C MET A 97 -1.10 16.24 -13.85
N VAL A 98 -1.53 17.38 -14.40
CA VAL A 98 -0.73 18.13 -15.38
C VAL A 98 0.57 18.69 -14.79
N ARG A 99 0.68 18.73 -13.45
CA ARG A 99 1.88 19.14 -12.71
C ARG A 99 2.79 17.98 -12.34
N PHE A 100 2.41 16.74 -12.64
CA PHE A 100 3.29 15.60 -12.41
C PHE A 100 4.53 15.68 -13.29
N ASP A 101 5.64 15.14 -12.78
CA ASP A 101 6.83 14.96 -13.58
C ASP A 101 6.51 14.09 -14.83
N PRO A 102 7.02 14.45 -16.02
CA PRO A 102 6.75 13.69 -17.25
C PRO A 102 7.10 12.19 -17.16
N ALA A 103 8.13 11.83 -16.38
CA ALA A 103 8.50 10.44 -16.15
C ALA A 103 7.47 9.71 -15.27
N THR A 104 6.88 10.38 -14.28
CA THR A 104 5.75 9.85 -13.49
C THR A 104 4.56 9.57 -14.40
N LEU A 105 4.15 10.53 -15.22
CA LEU A 105 3.04 10.33 -16.18
C LEU A 105 3.33 9.22 -17.17
N SER A 106 4.57 9.12 -17.68
CA SER A 106 4.96 8.05 -18.58
C SER A 106 4.89 6.68 -17.90
N ALA A 107 5.36 6.57 -16.66
CA ALA A 107 5.29 5.33 -15.88
C ALA A 107 3.84 4.91 -15.62
N LEU A 108 2.99 5.86 -15.22
CA LEU A 108 1.55 5.62 -14.99
C LEU A 108 0.84 5.20 -16.29
N GLN A 109 1.09 5.89 -17.41
CA GLN A 109 0.52 5.53 -18.72
C GLN A 109 0.93 4.12 -19.14
N ASN A 110 2.20 3.77 -18.98
CA ASN A 110 2.71 2.45 -19.36
C ASN A 110 2.19 1.34 -18.43
N GLY A 111 2.05 1.62 -17.13
CA GLY A 111 1.64 0.65 -16.14
C GLY A 111 0.12 0.45 -16.04
N LEU A 112 -0.67 1.52 -16.15
CA LEU A 112 -2.13 1.49 -16.02
C LEU A 112 -2.82 1.27 -17.39
N GLY A 113 -2.18 1.69 -18.49
CA GLY A 113 -2.75 1.63 -19.83
C GLY A 113 -4.10 2.34 -19.90
N ASN A 114 -5.12 1.62 -20.37
CA ASN A 114 -6.48 2.16 -20.50
C ASN A 114 -7.14 2.50 -19.15
N ASN A 115 -6.59 2.03 -18.02
CA ASN A 115 -7.10 2.33 -16.68
C ASN A 115 -6.54 3.63 -16.09
N ILE A 116 -5.71 4.39 -16.81
CA ILE A 116 -5.15 5.65 -16.28
C ILE A 116 -6.24 6.63 -15.83
N GLY A 117 -7.39 6.65 -16.50
CA GLY A 117 -8.54 7.45 -16.10
C GLY A 117 -8.97 7.17 -14.67
N LYS A 118 -8.91 5.92 -14.20
CA LYS A 118 -9.34 5.55 -12.84
C LYS A 118 -8.57 6.24 -11.73
N LEU A 119 -7.43 6.89 -12.02
CA LEU A 119 -6.78 7.80 -11.09
C LEU A 119 -7.75 8.88 -10.60
N PHE A 120 -8.67 9.36 -11.45
CA PHE A 120 -9.70 10.32 -11.08
C PHE A 120 -10.65 9.84 -9.98
N ASP A 121 -10.69 8.53 -9.70
CA ASP A 121 -11.51 7.95 -8.63
C ASP A 121 -10.75 7.89 -7.29
N CYS A 122 -9.41 7.94 -7.31
CA CYS A 122 -8.57 7.95 -6.11
C CYS A 122 -8.72 9.28 -5.32
N ASP A 123 -8.48 9.25 -4.02
CA ASP A 123 -8.53 10.46 -3.19
C ASP A 123 -7.41 11.46 -3.51
N GLU A 124 -7.53 12.69 -3.01
CA GLU A 124 -6.57 13.77 -3.26
C GLU A 124 -5.17 13.47 -2.70
N GLN A 125 -5.06 12.76 -1.58
CA GLN A 125 -3.78 12.40 -0.97
C GLN A 125 -2.97 11.50 -1.91
N PHE A 126 -3.62 10.60 -2.64
CA PHE A 126 -2.97 9.81 -3.69
C PHE A 126 -2.26 10.67 -4.74
N PHE A 127 -2.89 11.76 -5.20
CA PHE A 127 -2.30 12.68 -6.18
C PHE A 127 -1.17 13.52 -5.57
N VAL A 128 -1.31 13.94 -4.32
CA VAL A 128 -0.24 14.67 -3.60
C VAL A 128 1.02 13.80 -3.53
N VAL A 129 0.88 12.53 -3.14
CA VAL A 129 2.01 11.58 -3.09
C VAL A 129 2.64 11.40 -4.47
N LEU A 130 1.84 11.17 -5.53
CA LEU A 130 2.36 11.04 -6.89
C LEU A 130 3.14 12.28 -7.34
N ARG A 131 2.63 13.48 -7.05
CA ARG A 131 3.25 14.76 -7.40
C ARG A 131 4.60 14.93 -6.70
N ASP A 132 4.66 14.60 -5.41
CA ASP A 132 5.82 14.89 -4.57
C ASP A 132 6.86 13.76 -4.61
N SER A 133 6.48 12.58 -5.10
CA SER A 133 7.36 11.43 -5.27
C SER A 133 8.38 11.62 -6.40
N LYS A 134 9.62 11.15 -6.19
CA LYS A 134 10.64 11.08 -7.26
C LYS A 134 10.34 9.89 -8.17
N PRO A 135 10.09 10.09 -9.48
CA PRO A 135 9.66 9.00 -10.38
C PRO A 135 10.61 7.80 -10.37
N GLN A 136 11.92 8.06 -10.38
CA GLN A 136 12.97 7.03 -10.43
C GLN A 136 13.09 6.22 -9.12
N ASN A 137 12.68 6.79 -8.00
CA ASN A 137 12.79 6.15 -6.70
C ASN A 137 11.51 5.44 -6.28
N PHE A 138 10.37 5.86 -6.81
CA PHE A 138 9.05 5.41 -6.36
C PHE A 138 8.24 4.75 -7.48
N VAL A 139 7.68 5.55 -8.40
CA VAL A 139 6.72 5.08 -9.41
C VAL A 139 7.33 4.05 -10.37
N HIS A 140 8.54 4.28 -10.87
CA HIS A 140 9.21 3.34 -11.78
C HIS A 140 9.56 2.00 -11.11
N PRO A 141 10.21 1.96 -9.94
CA PRO A 141 10.40 0.72 -9.19
C PRO A 141 9.09 -0.01 -8.90
N LEU A 142 8.05 0.72 -8.49
CA LEU A 142 6.74 0.14 -8.20
C LEU A 142 6.12 -0.51 -9.45
N ALA A 143 6.10 0.20 -10.58
CA ALA A 143 5.64 -0.32 -11.87
C ALA A 143 6.44 -1.55 -12.32
N LYS A 144 7.76 -1.52 -12.15
CA LYS A 144 8.65 -2.64 -12.50
C LYS A 144 8.36 -3.88 -11.66
N VAL A 145 8.17 -3.71 -10.36
CA VAL A 145 8.00 -4.80 -9.40
C VAL A 145 6.62 -5.45 -9.53
N LEU A 146 5.57 -4.64 -9.64
CA LEU A 146 4.20 -5.12 -9.76
C LEU A 146 3.89 -5.63 -11.17
N GLY A 147 4.50 -5.04 -12.21
CA GLY A 147 4.32 -5.46 -13.60
C GLY A 147 2.85 -5.42 -14.01
N LYS A 148 2.26 -6.58 -14.36
CA LYS A 148 0.84 -6.68 -14.75
C LYS A 148 -0.13 -6.32 -13.62
N ASP A 149 0.32 -6.46 -12.37
CA ASP A 149 -0.47 -6.13 -11.18
C ASP A 149 -0.35 -4.65 -10.78
N PHE A 150 0.39 -3.83 -11.52
CA PHE A 150 0.53 -2.40 -11.19
C PHE A 150 -0.81 -1.66 -11.17
N LYS A 151 -1.81 -2.10 -11.92
CA LYS A 151 -3.16 -1.55 -11.86
C LYS A 151 -3.84 -1.67 -10.48
N LYS A 152 -3.38 -2.58 -9.62
CA LYS A 152 -3.93 -2.76 -8.26
C LYS A 152 -3.61 -1.59 -7.33
N ILE A 153 -2.67 -0.71 -7.68
CA ILE A 153 -2.41 0.50 -6.89
C ILE A 153 -3.63 1.44 -6.85
N LEU A 154 -4.55 1.31 -7.81
CA LEU A 154 -5.78 2.10 -7.87
C LEU A 154 -6.78 1.69 -6.78
N ASP A 155 -6.61 0.52 -6.19
CA ASP A 155 -7.46 0.01 -5.10
C ASP A 155 -6.94 0.46 -3.72
N TRP A 156 -5.78 1.14 -3.67
CA TRP A 156 -5.20 1.64 -2.44
C TRP A 156 -5.78 3.01 -2.07
N ASP A 157 -6.05 3.21 -0.78
CA ASP A 157 -6.33 4.53 -0.27
C ASP A 157 -5.05 5.40 -0.20
N GLY A 158 -5.25 6.71 -0.10
CA GLY A 158 -4.17 7.68 -0.05
C GLY A 158 -3.28 7.55 1.18
N ALA A 159 -3.79 7.02 2.30
CA ALA A 159 -3.01 6.84 3.52
C ALA A 159 -2.00 5.69 3.38
N PHE A 160 -2.44 4.56 2.80
CA PHE A 160 -1.60 3.43 2.46
C PHE A 160 -0.59 3.81 1.38
N PHE A 161 -1.02 4.51 0.33
CA PHE A 161 -0.11 4.97 -0.72
C PHE A 161 0.96 5.94 -0.21
N ALA A 162 0.58 6.85 0.70
CA ALA A 162 1.52 7.72 1.39
C ALA A 162 2.52 6.92 2.23
N ALA A 163 2.06 5.91 2.98
CA ALA A 163 2.95 5.03 3.76
C ALA A 163 3.99 4.33 2.88
N ILE A 164 3.62 3.86 1.67
CA ILE A 164 4.59 3.28 0.72
C ILE A 164 5.62 4.32 0.29
N SER A 165 5.20 5.55 -0.04
CA SER A 165 6.13 6.59 -0.45
C SER A 165 7.06 7.05 0.68
N GLU A 166 6.57 7.09 1.91
CA GLU A 166 7.32 7.51 3.10
C GLU A 166 8.26 6.41 3.60
N GLY A 167 7.74 5.19 3.77
CA GLY A 167 8.50 4.05 4.31
C GLY A 167 9.47 3.46 3.29
N LEU A 168 9.04 3.28 2.04
CA LEU A 168 9.88 2.73 0.97
C LEU A 168 10.57 3.84 0.17
N ASP A 169 11.17 4.80 0.89
CA ASP A 169 11.85 6.01 0.41
C ASP A 169 12.98 5.79 -0.63
N HIS A 170 13.46 4.54 -0.74
CA HIS A 170 14.50 4.14 -1.68
C HIS A 170 14.03 3.00 -2.59
N SER A 171 14.32 3.10 -3.89
CA SER A 171 13.94 2.10 -4.91
C SER A 171 14.34 0.67 -4.57
N ALA A 172 15.50 0.50 -3.91
CA ALA A 172 15.97 -0.81 -3.47
C ALA A 172 15.03 -1.49 -2.46
N LYS A 173 14.34 -0.74 -1.59
CA LYS A 173 13.35 -1.28 -0.66
C LYS A 173 12.11 -1.78 -1.40
N ILE A 174 11.59 -0.99 -2.35
CA ILE A 174 10.46 -1.39 -3.21
C ILE A 174 10.80 -2.67 -4.00
N VAL A 175 12.00 -2.73 -4.59
CA VAL A 175 12.47 -3.92 -5.33
C VAL A 175 12.66 -5.12 -4.41
N ALA A 176 13.19 -4.90 -3.22
CA ALA A 176 13.42 -5.94 -2.23
C ALA A 176 12.13 -6.46 -1.59
N LEU A 177 11.08 -5.64 -1.47
CA LEU A 177 9.78 -6.10 -1.01
C LEU A 177 9.06 -6.84 -2.14
N GLY A 178 9.18 -6.36 -3.38
CA GLY A 178 8.69 -7.11 -4.53
C GLY A 178 7.16 -7.08 -4.61
N ARG A 179 6.57 -8.17 -5.13
CA ARG A 179 5.10 -8.29 -5.21
C ARG A 179 4.43 -8.45 -3.84
N ASN A 180 5.21 -8.75 -2.81
CA ASN A 180 4.68 -8.85 -1.45
C ASN A 180 4.13 -7.52 -0.91
N ILE A 181 4.39 -6.37 -1.57
CA ILE A 181 3.70 -5.11 -1.28
C ILE A 181 2.17 -5.29 -1.35
N LEU A 182 1.69 -6.12 -2.29
CA LEU A 182 0.26 -6.38 -2.47
C LEU A 182 -0.34 -7.29 -1.39
N ASP A 183 0.51 -7.93 -0.58
CA ASP A 183 0.07 -8.81 0.51
C ASP A 183 -0.10 -8.02 1.83
N ILE A 184 0.21 -6.72 1.86
CA ILE A 184 0.17 -5.88 3.06
C ILE A 184 -1.10 -5.03 3.03
N GLU A 185 -1.88 -5.11 4.09
CA GLU A 185 -3.12 -4.32 4.26
C GLU A 185 -2.92 -3.13 5.22
N ASP A 186 -2.04 -3.27 6.21
CA ASP A 186 -1.78 -2.24 7.22
C ASP A 186 -0.64 -1.30 6.79
N ALA A 187 -0.92 0.00 6.77
CA ALA A 187 0.05 1.05 6.45
C ALA A 187 1.22 1.10 7.46
N GLU A 188 1.00 0.74 8.73
CA GLU A 188 2.07 0.73 9.74
C GLU A 188 3.13 -0.33 9.48
N ILE A 189 2.75 -1.46 8.86
CA ILE A 189 3.70 -2.50 8.42
C ILE A 189 4.68 -1.94 7.39
N ILE A 190 4.19 -1.13 6.45
CA ILE A 190 5.02 -0.48 5.45
C ILE A 190 5.99 0.51 6.10
N ARG A 191 5.52 1.30 7.09
CA ARG A 191 6.35 2.24 7.84
C ARG A 191 7.43 1.52 8.64
N ALA A 192 7.08 0.42 9.31
CA ALA A 192 8.01 -0.43 10.05
C ALA A 192 9.10 -1.02 9.13
N LEU A 193 8.70 -1.64 8.01
CA LEU A 193 9.65 -2.11 6.98
C LEU A 193 10.52 -0.98 6.44
N GLY A 194 9.98 0.24 6.39
CA GLY A 194 10.69 1.43 5.98
C GLY A 194 11.82 1.85 6.93
N ARG A 195 11.76 1.50 8.22
CA ARG A 195 12.84 1.78 9.18
C ARG A 195 14.06 0.88 8.96
N TRP A 196 13.86 -0.28 8.35
CA TRP A 196 14.93 -1.27 8.18
C TRP A 196 16.10 -0.75 7.33
N PRO A 197 17.34 -1.15 7.68
CA PRO A 197 18.54 -0.56 7.14
C PRO A 197 18.82 -0.97 5.69
N ILE A 198 19.48 -0.06 4.98
CA ILE A 198 20.02 -0.25 3.63
C ILE A 198 21.54 -0.05 3.68
N LYS A 199 22.28 -1.00 3.11
CA LYS A 199 23.74 -0.95 3.01
C LYS A 199 24.14 -0.87 1.54
N GLU A 200 24.94 0.14 1.19
CA GLU A 200 25.56 0.21 -0.12
C GLU A 200 26.72 -0.80 -0.19
N THR A 201 26.74 -1.63 -1.24
CA THR A 201 27.79 -2.61 -1.48
C THR A 201 28.28 -2.53 -2.92
N MET A 202 29.55 -2.89 -3.14
CA MET A 202 30.15 -2.92 -4.47
C MET A 202 30.08 -4.35 -5.01
N VAL A 203 29.37 -4.55 -6.11
CA VAL A 203 29.30 -5.85 -6.80
C VAL A 203 30.05 -5.78 -8.12
N ASN A 204 30.87 -6.80 -8.39
CA ASN A 204 31.51 -6.97 -9.68
C ASN A 204 30.49 -7.53 -10.68
N ASP A 205 29.94 -6.66 -11.52
CA ASP A 205 29.13 -7.04 -12.67
C ASP A 205 30.06 -7.47 -13.81
N LYS A 206 29.84 -8.68 -14.34
CA LYS A 206 30.64 -9.25 -15.44
C LYS A 206 30.55 -8.43 -16.74
N LYS A 207 29.53 -7.59 -16.92
CA LYS A 207 29.30 -6.79 -18.13
C LYS A 207 29.70 -5.31 -17.99
N THR A 208 29.58 -4.73 -16.79
CA THR A 208 29.78 -3.27 -16.59
C THR A 208 30.89 -2.93 -15.59
N GLY A 209 31.55 -3.92 -14.99
CA GLY A 209 32.58 -3.71 -13.97
C GLY A 209 32.01 -3.56 -12.56
N LYS A 210 32.69 -2.81 -11.69
CA LYS A 210 32.21 -2.56 -10.32
C LYS A 210 31.00 -1.64 -10.35
N ARG A 211 29.83 -2.15 -9.94
CA ARG A 211 28.61 -1.37 -9.79
C ARG A 211 28.22 -1.30 -8.32
N LYS A 212 27.89 -0.09 -7.86
CA LYS A 212 27.24 0.15 -6.57
C LYS A 212 25.84 -0.50 -6.61
N THR A 213 25.59 -1.41 -5.68
CA THR A 213 24.27 -1.97 -5.43
C THR A 213 23.88 -1.69 -3.98
N TYR A 214 22.63 -1.94 -3.65
CA TYR A 214 22.12 -1.79 -2.30
C TYR A 214 21.61 -3.14 -1.81
N VAL A 215 22.08 -3.54 -0.64
CA VAL A 215 21.54 -4.68 0.10
C VAL A 215 20.63 -4.12 1.18
N THR A 216 19.35 -4.45 1.09
CA THR A 216 18.36 -4.05 2.09
C THR A 216 18.14 -5.21 3.05
N ARG A 217 17.86 -4.89 4.30
CA ARG A 217 17.45 -5.90 5.27
C ARG A 217 16.16 -6.61 4.85
N ILE A 218 15.23 -5.90 4.19
CA ILE A 218 14.02 -6.48 3.58
C ILE A 218 14.39 -7.63 2.65
N GLY A 219 15.39 -7.40 1.78
CA GLY A 219 15.87 -8.41 0.83
C GLY A 219 16.46 -9.62 1.55
N THR A 220 17.30 -9.39 2.57
CA THR A 220 17.94 -10.46 3.35
C THR A 220 16.91 -11.32 4.10
N VAL A 221 15.96 -10.71 4.79
CA VAL A 221 14.92 -11.44 5.53
C VAL A 221 13.98 -12.17 4.59
N ARG A 222 13.56 -11.53 3.49
CA ARG A 222 12.72 -12.17 2.47
C ARG A 222 13.42 -13.36 1.81
N GLU A 223 14.69 -13.21 1.44
CA GLU A 223 15.48 -14.30 0.84
C GLU A 223 15.66 -15.46 1.82
N ALA A 224 15.89 -15.16 3.10
CA ALA A 224 15.91 -16.17 4.13
C ALA A 224 14.53 -16.84 4.22
N LEU A 225 13.47 -16.14 4.61
CA LEU A 225 12.14 -16.74 4.85
C LEU A 225 11.48 -17.37 3.61
N GLY A 226 11.78 -16.94 2.39
CA GLY A 226 11.21 -17.50 1.18
C GLY A 226 9.69 -17.27 1.09
N SER A 227 8.91 -18.36 0.91
CA SER A 227 7.44 -18.29 0.86
C SER A 227 6.81 -17.78 2.16
N GLU A 228 7.48 -18.03 3.28
CA GLU A 228 7.02 -17.73 4.63
C GLU A 228 7.11 -16.26 5.01
N PHE A 229 7.76 -15.44 4.17
CA PHE A 229 7.83 -14.01 4.39
C PHE A 229 6.45 -13.36 4.50
N ARG A 230 5.42 -13.94 3.88
CA ARG A 230 4.03 -13.47 3.97
C ARG A 230 3.44 -13.56 5.38
N ILE A 231 3.83 -14.57 6.16
CA ILE A 231 3.34 -14.71 7.54
C ILE A 231 3.91 -13.59 8.40
N LEU A 232 5.17 -13.20 8.17
CA LEU A 232 5.77 -12.03 8.78
C LEU A 232 5.01 -10.75 8.39
N LEU A 233 4.66 -10.57 7.11
CA LEU A 233 3.92 -9.37 6.66
C LEU A 233 2.50 -9.26 7.21
N ASN A 234 1.87 -10.39 7.55
CA ASN A 234 0.56 -10.45 8.19
C ASN A 234 0.66 -10.37 9.72
N SER A 235 1.87 -10.21 10.25
CA SER A 235 2.10 -9.97 11.67
C SER A 235 1.91 -8.48 11.99
N GLY A 236 1.83 -8.11 13.28
CA GLY A 236 1.74 -6.70 13.68
C GLY A 236 3.04 -5.91 13.45
N PRO A 237 2.99 -4.56 13.45
CA PRO A 237 4.15 -3.69 13.20
C PRO A 237 5.28 -3.90 14.20
N ASP A 238 4.98 -4.22 15.45
CA ASP A 238 5.99 -4.48 16.49
C ASP A 238 6.88 -5.68 16.13
N ILE A 239 6.31 -6.72 15.52
CA ILE A 239 7.06 -7.90 15.06
C ILE A 239 7.94 -7.53 13.88
N ILE A 240 7.44 -6.70 12.96
CA ILE A 240 8.24 -6.20 11.84
C ILE A 240 9.44 -5.40 12.35
N ASP A 241 9.26 -4.52 13.34
CA ASP A 241 10.39 -3.80 13.93
C ASP A 241 11.41 -4.76 14.56
N GLN A 242 10.96 -5.77 15.31
CA GLN A 242 11.86 -6.78 15.88
C GLN A 242 12.60 -7.59 14.80
N ALA A 243 11.95 -7.88 13.68
CA ALA A 243 12.53 -8.64 12.58
C ALA A 243 13.71 -7.93 11.89
N GLU A 244 13.89 -6.63 12.14
CA GLU A 244 15.12 -5.93 11.79
C GLU A 244 16.36 -6.63 12.36
N ASP A 245 16.30 -7.05 13.62
CA ASP A 245 17.46 -7.55 14.38
C ASP A 245 17.62 -9.07 14.35
N TRP A 246 16.70 -9.82 13.72
CA TRP A 246 16.79 -11.28 13.69
C TRP A 246 18.07 -11.79 13.01
N THR A 247 18.77 -12.67 13.69
CA THR A 247 19.94 -13.35 13.16
C THR A 247 19.56 -14.40 12.12
N ALA A 248 20.51 -14.81 11.29
CA ALA A 248 20.27 -15.88 10.30
C ALA A 248 19.92 -17.21 10.98
N ASP A 249 20.49 -17.50 12.15
CA ASP A 249 20.19 -18.70 12.93
C ASP A 249 18.74 -18.69 13.44
N GLU A 250 18.29 -17.56 14.01
CA GLU A 250 16.91 -17.40 14.47
C GLU A 250 15.91 -17.53 13.32
N ILE A 251 16.21 -16.94 12.16
CA ILE A 251 15.36 -17.09 10.97
C ILE A 251 15.33 -18.55 10.50
N GLU A 252 16.45 -19.27 10.52
CA GLU A 252 16.48 -20.66 10.09
C GLU A 252 15.73 -21.58 11.05
N ARG A 253 15.84 -21.33 12.35
CA ARG A 253 15.11 -22.09 13.38
C ARG A 253 13.62 -21.81 13.33
N ILE A 254 13.19 -20.54 13.19
CA ILE A 254 11.76 -20.25 13.15
C ILE A 254 11.10 -20.86 11.91
N LYS A 255 11.77 -20.89 10.75
CA LYS A 255 11.24 -21.49 9.52
C LYS A 255 10.73 -22.92 9.71
N PHE A 256 11.44 -23.71 10.50
CA PHE A 256 11.02 -25.07 10.83
C PHE A 256 9.62 -25.09 11.46
N HIS A 257 9.32 -24.07 12.27
CA HIS A 257 8.06 -23.91 12.97
C HIS A 257 7.00 -23.12 12.19
N VAL A 258 7.37 -22.44 11.09
CA VAL A 258 6.46 -21.54 10.39
C VAL A 258 5.19 -22.26 9.89
N ALA A 259 5.30 -23.52 9.47
CA ALA A 259 4.15 -24.32 9.03
C ALA A 259 3.09 -24.55 10.14
N TYR A 260 3.44 -24.31 11.39
CA TYR A 260 2.62 -24.58 12.58
C TYR A 260 2.14 -23.30 13.29
N ILE A 261 2.80 -22.16 13.06
CA ILE A 261 2.46 -20.89 13.71
C ILE A 261 1.57 -20.02 12.82
N ASN A 262 0.72 -19.20 13.44
CA ASN A 262 0.00 -18.13 12.79
C ASN A 262 0.44 -16.77 13.35
N GLY A 263 -0.11 -15.68 12.82
CA GLY A 263 0.22 -14.33 13.28
C GLY A 263 -0.11 -14.08 14.77
N GLU A 264 -1.09 -14.79 15.33
CA GLU A 264 -1.49 -14.66 16.75
C GLU A 264 -0.45 -15.26 17.70
N VAL A 265 0.13 -16.42 17.35
CA VAL A 265 1.25 -17.02 18.11
C VAL A 265 2.45 -16.07 18.15
N ILE A 266 2.84 -15.54 16.99
CA ILE A 266 3.99 -14.61 16.90
C ILE A 266 3.69 -13.33 17.69
N THR A 267 2.47 -12.79 17.58
CA THR A 267 2.04 -11.58 18.33
C THR A 267 2.07 -11.81 19.83
N THR A 268 1.59 -12.97 20.29
CA THR A 268 1.59 -13.33 21.70
C THR A 268 3.01 -13.41 22.28
N LEU A 269 3.96 -13.94 21.52
CA LEU A 269 5.34 -14.08 21.96
C LEU A 269 6.21 -12.84 21.69
N SER A 270 5.70 -11.87 20.93
CA SER A 270 6.41 -10.62 20.61
C SER A 270 6.65 -9.69 21.81
N GLU A 271 6.00 -9.94 22.96
CA GLU A 271 6.33 -9.27 24.22
C GLU A 271 7.77 -9.59 24.69
N LEU A 272 8.36 -10.66 24.16
CA LEU A 272 9.74 -11.08 24.42
C LEU A 272 10.63 -10.84 23.17
N PRO A 273 11.95 -10.66 23.35
CA PRO A 273 12.88 -10.67 22.23
C PRO A 273 12.76 -11.97 21.42
N PHE A 274 12.90 -11.89 20.10
CA PHE A 274 12.62 -13.00 19.20
C PHE A 274 13.36 -14.31 19.51
N ALA A 275 14.59 -14.24 20.03
CA ALA A 275 15.33 -15.39 20.54
C ALA A 275 14.50 -16.27 21.48
N TYR A 276 13.67 -15.67 22.34
CA TYR A 276 12.78 -16.38 23.25
C TYR A 276 11.66 -17.08 22.50
N THR A 277 11.06 -16.44 21.50
CA THR A 277 10.05 -17.07 20.63
C THR A 277 10.60 -18.36 20.05
N VAL A 278 11.79 -18.31 19.42
CA VAL A 278 12.43 -19.48 18.82
C VAL A 278 12.70 -20.58 19.86
N ASN A 279 13.20 -20.22 21.04
CA ASN A 279 13.51 -21.20 22.09
C ASN A 279 12.26 -21.77 22.78
N ILE A 280 11.18 -21.00 22.89
CA ILE A 280 9.87 -21.49 23.34
C ILE A 280 9.34 -22.51 22.35
N MET A 281 9.35 -22.19 21.05
CA MET A 281 8.91 -23.12 20.00
C MET A 281 9.72 -24.42 19.99
N ASP A 282 11.04 -24.33 20.11
CA ASP A 282 11.91 -25.50 20.22
C ASP A 282 11.62 -26.35 21.47
N GLY A 283 11.37 -25.69 22.62
CA GLY A 283 11.03 -26.36 23.87
C GLY A 283 9.68 -27.06 23.81
N LEU A 284 8.66 -26.41 23.24
CA LEU A 284 7.33 -27.00 23.03
C LEU A 284 7.40 -28.18 22.06
N TRP A 285 8.17 -28.05 20.97
CA TRP A 285 8.40 -29.17 20.06
C TRP A 285 9.07 -30.35 20.75
N ALA A 286 10.09 -30.09 21.58
CA ALA A 286 10.80 -31.14 22.32
C ALA A 286 9.94 -31.83 23.37
N LEU A 287 9.06 -31.08 24.05
CA LEU A 287 8.20 -31.59 25.13
C LEU A 287 6.91 -32.25 24.62
N LEU A 288 6.16 -31.55 23.77
CA LEU A 288 4.78 -31.92 23.37
C LEU A 288 4.72 -32.52 21.96
N GLY A 289 5.80 -32.40 21.18
CA GLY A 289 5.95 -33.04 19.89
C GLY A 289 5.12 -32.43 18.77
N ARG A 290 5.13 -33.11 17.62
CA ARG A 290 4.54 -32.64 16.37
C ARG A 290 3.02 -32.51 16.42
N GLU A 291 2.33 -33.45 17.04
CA GLU A 291 0.86 -33.49 17.07
C GLU A 291 0.29 -32.25 17.76
N PHE A 292 0.89 -31.83 18.87
CA PHE A 292 0.56 -30.58 19.55
C PHE A 292 0.75 -29.37 18.63
N MET A 293 1.87 -29.31 17.93
CA MET A 293 2.21 -28.17 17.05
C MET A 293 1.22 -28.04 15.89
N GLU A 294 0.75 -29.16 15.34
CA GLU A 294 -0.22 -29.18 14.24
C GLU A 294 -1.66 -28.89 14.67
N THR A 295 -2.04 -29.24 15.90
CA THR A 295 -3.46 -29.27 16.30
C THR A 295 -3.83 -28.31 17.44
N GLN A 296 -2.89 -27.98 18.32
CA GLN A 296 -3.15 -27.24 19.55
C GLN A 296 -2.48 -25.87 19.59
N LEU A 297 -1.32 -25.69 18.95
CA LEU A 297 -0.52 -24.47 19.09
C LEU A 297 -1.26 -23.16 18.74
N THR A 298 -2.21 -23.24 17.81
CA THR A 298 -2.99 -22.09 17.34
C THR A 298 -4.36 -21.98 18.00
N THR A 299 -4.69 -22.84 18.99
CA THR A 299 -5.96 -22.77 19.71
C THR A 299 -5.97 -21.63 20.72
N PRO A 300 -7.14 -21.04 21.02
CA PRO A 300 -7.26 -19.96 22.01
C PRO A 300 -6.70 -20.35 23.39
N GLU A 301 -6.86 -21.62 23.78
CA GLU A 301 -6.34 -22.16 25.03
C GLU A 301 -4.80 -22.14 25.05
N CYS A 302 -4.15 -22.51 23.94
CA CYS A 302 -2.70 -22.47 23.85
C CYS A 302 -2.17 -21.03 23.80
N ILE A 303 -2.84 -20.14 23.07
CA ILE A 303 -2.49 -18.71 23.05
C ILE A 303 -2.52 -18.11 24.47
N ALA A 304 -3.53 -18.44 25.28
CA ALA A 304 -3.60 -18.00 26.68
C ALA A 304 -2.45 -18.57 27.53
N ALA A 305 -2.08 -19.85 27.32
CA ALA A 305 -0.95 -20.47 27.98
C ALA A 305 0.38 -19.81 27.60
N LEU A 306 0.61 -19.55 26.31
CA LEU A 306 1.80 -18.85 25.79
C LEU A 306 1.91 -17.44 26.37
N LYS A 307 0.80 -16.72 26.49
CA LYS A 307 0.77 -15.39 27.13
C LYS A 307 1.18 -15.46 28.61
N SER A 308 0.65 -16.45 29.34
CA SER A 308 1.02 -16.68 30.75
C SER A 308 2.50 -17.05 30.89
N MET A 309 3.02 -17.88 29.98
CA MET A 309 4.45 -18.20 29.93
C MET A 309 5.30 -16.96 29.66
N ALA A 310 4.93 -16.13 28.69
CA ALA A 310 5.65 -14.90 28.36
C ALA A 310 5.70 -13.94 29.56
N ALA A 311 4.57 -13.71 30.23
CA ALA A 311 4.51 -12.90 31.44
C ALA A 311 5.44 -13.44 32.55
N LYS A 312 5.42 -14.77 32.79
CA LYS A 312 6.31 -15.41 33.79
C LYS A 312 7.79 -15.25 33.42
N ILE A 313 8.14 -15.31 32.15
CA ILE A 313 9.53 -15.07 31.69
C ILE A 313 9.96 -13.63 31.94
N ILE A 314 9.07 -12.66 31.69
CA ILE A 314 9.31 -11.24 31.99
C ILE A 314 9.54 -11.05 33.49
N GLU A 315 8.70 -11.65 34.34
CA GLU A 315 8.83 -11.60 35.81
C GLU A 315 10.16 -12.18 36.31
N MET A 316 10.66 -13.22 35.64
CA MET A 316 11.95 -13.85 35.96
C MET A 316 13.18 -13.01 35.54
N GLY A 317 12.97 -11.93 34.78
CA GLY A 317 14.02 -11.06 34.28
C GLY A 317 14.73 -11.62 33.05
N ILE A 318 14.60 -10.89 31.94
CA ILE A 318 15.21 -11.23 30.63
C ILE A 318 16.75 -11.18 30.70
N GLU A 319 17.32 -10.37 31.59
CA GLU A 319 18.78 -10.29 31.81
C GLU A 319 19.34 -11.52 32.54
N THR A 320 18.54 -12.15 33.40
CA THR A 320 18.94 -13.29 34.25
C THR A 320 18.60 -14.64 33.62
N THR A 321 17.50 -14.68 32.86
CA THR A 321 16.93 -15.89 32.28
C THR A 321 17.05 -15.88 30.76
N THR A 322 18.22 -16.24 30.23
CA THR A 322 18.46 -16.22 28.77
C THR A 322 17.51 -17.12 27.99
N ALA A 323 17.33 -16.83 26.69
CA ALA A 323 16.44 -17.57 25.81
C ALA A 323 16.76 -19.09 25.76
N GLU A 324 18.04 -19.47 25.79
CA GLU A 324 18.46 -20.88 25.80
C GLU A 324 18.03 -21.60 27.10
N LYS A 325 18.03 -20.89 28.23
CA LYS A 325 17.54 -21.45 29.50
C LYS A 325 16.05 -21.73 29.41
N ILE A 326 15.27 -20.87 28.75
CA ILE A 326 13.83 -21.06 28.59
C ILE A 326 13.50 -22.38 27.88
N LYS A 327 14.20 -22.71 26.81
CA LYS A 327 14.07 -24.02 26.15
C LYS A 327 14.24 -25.16 27.16
N SER A 328 15.35 -25.14 27.91
CA SER A 328 15.65 -26.18 28.91
C SER A 328 14.66 -26.22 30.07
N MET A 329 14.02 -25.11 30.40
CA MET A 329 13.00 -25.02 31.44
C MET A 329 11.68 -25.63 30.98
N ILE A 330 11.28 -25.41 29.72
CA ILE A 330 10.11 -26.05 29.12
C ILE A 330 10.34 -27.57 29.08
N GLU A 331 11.49 -28.03 28.56
CA GLU A 331 11.84 -29.46 28.52
C GLU A 331 11.87 -30.14 29.90
N LYS A 332 12.03 -29.37 30.98
CA LYS A 332 12.06 -29.85 32.37
C LYS A 332 10.75 -29.59 33.13
N ASN A 333 9.66 -29.30 32.42
CA ASN A 333 8.32 -29.07 32.98
C ASN A 333 8.26 -27.90 33.98
N PHE A 334 9.07 -26.86 33.81
CA PHE A 334 8.97 -25.66 34.66
C PHE A 334 7.67 -24.86 34.44
N PHE A 335 7.07 -25.02 33.26
CA PHE A 335 5.80 -24.41 32.86
C PHE A 335 4.64 -25.41 32.88
N ASP A 336 4.72 -26.44 33.73
CA ASP A 336 3.68 -27.49 33.82
C ASP A 336 2.30 -26.90 34.11
N ASP A 337 2.22 -25.90 35.01
CA ASP A 337 0.95 -25.23 35.33
C ASP A 337 0.28 -24.62 34.09
N GLN A 338 1.07 -24.18 33.10
CA GLN A 338 0.59 -23.60 31.84
C GLN A 338 0.31 -24.68 30.77
N LEU A 339 1.05 -25.80 30.80
CA LEU A 339 1.07 -26.80 29.72
C LEU A 339 0.38 -28.12 30.05
N ALA A 340 -0.02 -28.36 31.31
CA ALA A 340 -0.55 -29.64 31.78
C ALA A 340 -1.80 -30.12 31.02
N GLN A 341 -2.59 -29.20 30.45
CA GLN A 341 -3.76 -29.55 29.64
C GLN A 341 -3.44 -30.10 28.24
N PHE A 342 -2.16 -30.05 27.84
CA PHE A 342 -1.69 -30.45 26.51
C PHE A 342 -0.73 -31.66 26.52
N GLN A 343 -0.38 -32.16 27.71
CA GLN A 343 0.37 -33.40 27.92
C GLN A 343 -0.60 -34.58 28.01
#